data_AF-A0A074MC25-F1
#
_entry.id   AF-A0A074MC25-F1
#
_cell.length_a   1.000
_cell.length_b   1.000
_cell.length_c   1.000
_cell.angle_alpha   90.00
_cell.angle_beta   90.00
_cell.angle_gamma   90.00
#
_symmetry.space_group_name_H-M   'P 1'
#
loop_
_entity.id
_entity.type
_entity.pdbx_description
1 polymer ?
#
loop_
_entity_poly.entity_id
_entity_poly.type
_entity_poly.pdbx_seq_one_letter_code
_entity_poly.pdbx_strand_id
1 'polypeptide(L)'
;MAHETPSDLAGKLRQMIAVLEAERQALASLEPEAISDCARDKESLCDVLRPSVGYTLDPETRELALTASRLNEVNRRVRNLLAANVAARIEALGDPNQVRCTYGRAIG
;
A
#
# COMPACT_ATOMS: atom_id res chain seq x y z
N MET A 1 -15.49 -10.46 -29.23
CA MET A 1 -14.66 -10.40 -28.01
C MET A 1 -13.64 -9.30 -28.25
N ALA A 2 -13.74 -8.19 -27.51
CA ALA A 2 -12.85 -7.05 -27.72
C ALA A 2 -11.43 -7.47 -27.32
N HIS A 3 -10.52 -7.52 -28.28
CA HIS A 3 -9.09 -7.61 -27.98
C HIS A 3 -8.70 -6.30 -27.30
N GLU A 4 -8.44 -6.35 -25.99
CA GLU A 4 -7.89 -5.25 -25.23
C GLU A 4 -6.57 -4.84 -25.88
N THR A 5 -6.49 -3.60 -26.39
CA THR A 5 -5.29 -3.15 -27.10
C THR A 5 -4.18 -2.87 -26.08
N PRO A 6 -2.89 -3.08 -26.43
CA PRO A 6 -1.77 -2.82 -25.51
C PRO A 6 -1.78 -1.41 -24.90
N SER A 7 -2.27 -0.41 -25.64
CA SER A 7 -2.47 0.96 -25.17
C SER A 7 -3.48 1.10 -24.03
N ASP A 8 -4.51 0.26 -23.99
CA ASP A 8 -5.55 0.28 -22.95
C ASP A 8 -5.01 -0.32 -21.65
N LEU A 9 -4.26 -1.42 -21.75
CA LEU A 9 -3.59 -2.04 -20.61
C LEU A 9 -2.53 -1.11 -19.98
N ALA A 10 -1.71 -0.46 -20.81
CA ALA A 10 -0.75 0.54 -20.33
C ALA A 10 -1.47 1.73 -19.66
N GLY A 11 -2.62 2.16 -20.19
CA GLY A 11 -3.47 3.18 -19.56
C GLY A 11 -3.94 2.78 -18.16
N LYS A 12 -4.45 1.55 -18.02
CA LYS A 12 -4.92 1.00 -16.74
C LYS A 12 -3.79 0.84 -15.72
N LEU A 13 -2.59 0.46 -16.15
CA LEU A 13 -1.43 0.39 -15.25
C LEU A 13 -0.96 1.78 -14.79
N ARG A 14 -1.03 2.80 -15.65
CA ARG A 14 -0.78 4.20 -15.24
C ARG A 14 -1.82 4.67 -14.22
N GLN A 15 -3.10 4.30 -14.38
CA GLN A 15 -4.13 4.57 -13.38
C GLN A 15 -3.83 3.86 -12.05
N MET A 16 -3.42 2.57 -12.09
CA MET A 16 -3.03 1.83 -10.90
C MET A 16 -1.85 2.50 -10.17
N ILE A 17 -0.84 2.98 -10.90
CA ILE A 17 0.28 3.74 -10.34
C ILE A 17 -0.22 5.00 -9.63
N ALA A 18 -1.11 5.78 -10.26
CA ALA A 18 -1.66 6.99 -9.66
C ALA A 18 -2.43 6.70 -8.36
N VAL A 19 -3.23 5.63 -8.33
CA VAL A 19 -3.95 5.21 -7.11
C VAL A 19 -2.98 4.76 -6.02
N LEU A 20 -1.89 4.07 -6.37
CA LEU A 20 -0.86 3.67 -5.41
C LEU A 20 -0.08 4.87 -4.84
N GLU A 21 0.16 5.91 -5.63
CA GLU A 21 0.76 7.15 -5.16
C GLU A 21 -0.20 7.92 -4.24
N ALA A 22 -1.47 8.01 -4.61
CA ALA A 22 -2.52 8.61 -3.77
C ALA A 22 -2.65 7.87 -2.44
N GLU A 23 -2.65 6.53 -2.46
CA GLU A 23 -2.66 5.72 -1.24
C GLU A 23 -1.44 6.03 -0.36
N ARG A 24 -0.25 6.16 -0.95
CA ARG A 24 0.95 6.50 -0.17
C ARG A 24 0.80 7.84 0.53
N GLN A 25 0.22 8.83 -0.15
CA GLN A 25 -0.06 10.12 0.45
C GLN A 25 -1.10 10.00 1.58
N ALA A 26 -2.18 9.25 1.36
CA ALA A 26 -3.21 9.00 2.37
C ALA A 26 -2.64 8.30 3.62
N LEU A 27 -1.72 7.34 3.43
CA LEU A 27 -0.99 6.68 4.53
C LEU A 27 -0.08 7.64 5.29
N ALA A 28 0.58 8.57 4.59
CA ALA A 28 1.43 9.58 5.21
C ALA A 28 0.62 10.61 6.01
N SER A 29 -0.58 10.94 5.53
CA SER A 29 -1.51 11.88 6.18
C SER A 29 -2.44 11.22 7.21
N LEU A 30 -2.46 9.89 7.29
CA LEU A 30 -3.35 9.10 8.16
C LEU A 30 -4.86 9.39 7.92
N GLU A 31 -5.26 9.53 6.66
CA GLU A 31 -6.64 9.83 6.24
C GLU A 31 -7.40 8.52 5.93
N PRO A 32 -8.22 7.98 6.85
CA PRO A 32 -8.79 6.64 6.71
C PRO A 32 -9.84 6.52 5.59
N GLU A 33 -10.59 7.59 5.32
CA GLU A 33 -11.54 7.66 4.21
C GLU A 33 -10.80 7.56 2.88
N ALA A 34 -9.73 8.35 2.71
CA ALA A 34 -8.90 8.32 1.51
C ALA A 34 -8.20 6.97 1.30
N ILE A 35 -7.75 6.30 2.37
CA ILE A 35 -7.20 4.94 2.30
C ILE A 35 -8.27 3.95 1.81
N SER A 36 -9.50 4.08 2.30
CA SER A 36 -10.63 3.22 1.93
C SER A 36 -11.05 3.44 0.47
N ASP A 37 -11.08 4.69 0.01
CA ASP A 37 -11.36 5.04 -1.38
C ASP A 37 -10.31 4.44 -2.32
N CYS A 38 -9.02 4.62 -1.99
CA CYS A 38 -7.92 4.00 -2.75
C CYS A 38 -8.02 2.46 -2.78
N ALA A 39 -8.50 1.82 -1.70
CA ALA A 39 -8.69 0.37 -1.67
C ALA A 39 -9.75 -0.08 -2.69
N ARG A 40 -10.89 0.63 -2.79
CA ARG A 40 -11.94 0.34 -3.77
C ARG A 40 -11.47 0.59 -5.20
N ASP A 41 -10.75 1.67 -5.44
CA ASP A 41 -10.23 1.98 -6.77
C ASP A 41 -9.23 0.92 -7.26
N LYS A 42 -8.35 0.43 -6.37
CA LYS A 42 -7.45 -0.68 -6.68
C LYS A 42 -8.21 -1.97 -6.98
N GLU A 43 -9.24 -2.29 -6.21
CA GLU A 43 -10.06 -3.48 -6.43
C GLU A 43 -10.75 -3.42 -7.80
N SER A 44 -11.38 -2.28 -8.12
CA SER A 44 -11.99 -2.03 -9.43
C SER A 44 -10.97 -2.17 -10.57
N LEU A 45 -9.78 -1.58 -10.43
CA LEU A 45 -8.74 -1.69 -11.45
C LEU A 45 -8.20 -3.13 -11.58
N CYS A 46 -8.06 -3.86 -10.48
CA CYS A 46 -7.66 -5.26 -10.51
C CYS A 46 -8.69 -6.12 -11.24
N ASP A 47 -9.98 -5.87 -11.06
CA ASP A 47 -11.03 -6.59 -11.80
C ASP A 47 -11.02 -6.27 -13.29
N VAL A 48 -10.73 -5.02 -13.65
CA VAL A 48 -10.56 -4.62 -15.06
C VAL A 48 -9.29 -5.22 -15.68
N LEU A 49 -8.21 -5.37 -14.91
CA LEU A 49 -6.93 -5.96 -15.36
C LEU A 49 -6.94 -7.50 -15.36
N ARG A 50 -7.88 -8.13 -14.65
CA ARG A 50 -7.98 -9.59 -14.50
C ARG A 50 -8.03 -10.34 -15.85
N PRO A 51 -8.78 -9.88 -16.88
CA PRO A 51 -8.80 -10.55 -18.17
C PRO A 51 -7.45 -10.52 -18.88
N SER A 52 -6.57 -9.56 -18.58
CA SER A 52 -5.26 -9.38 -19.21
C SER A 52 -4.16 -10.27 -18.60
N VAL A 53 -4.49 -11.12 -17.62
CA VAL A 53 -3.55 -12.07 -17.01
C VAL A 53 -3.11 -13.12 -18.03
N GLY A 54 -1.79 -13.32 -18.16
CA GLY A 54 -1.19 -14.29 -19.09
C GLY A 54 -0.94 -13.76 -20.50
N TYR A 55 -1.29 -12.49 -20.78
CA TYR A 55 -0.91 -11.84 -22.02
C TYR A 55 0.59 -11.54 -22.04
N THR A 56 1.22 -11.69 -23.20
CA THR A 56 2.59 -11.22 -23.41
C THR A 56 2.59 -9.70 -23.39
N LEU A 57 3.19 -9.11 -22.36
CA LEU A 57 3.36 -7.67 -22.24
C LEU A 57 4.51 -7.21 -23.13
N ASP A 58 4.33 -6.10 -23.83
CA ASP A 58 5.44 -5.39 -24.43
C ASP A 58 6.36 -4.78 -23.33
N PRO A 59 7.59 -4.38 -23.68
CA PRO A 59 8.55 -3.87 -22.70
C PRO A 59 8.04 -2.66 -21.89
N GLU A 60 7.30 -1.73 -22.50
CA GLU A 60 6.82 -0.52 -21.82
C GLU A 60 5.75 -0.90 -20.78
N THR A 61 4.76 -1.69 -21.19
CA THR A 61 3.69 -2.16 -20.30
C THR A 61 4.24 -3.01 -19.16
N ARG A 62 5.30 -3.79 -19.40
CA ARG A 62 5.99 -4.56 -18.37
C ARG A 62 6.66 -3.65 -17.32
N GLU A 63 7.33 -2.59 -17.74
CA GLU A 63 7.94 -1.63 -16.81
C GLU A 63 6.90 -0.90 -15.95
N LEU A 64 5.73 -0.59 -16.51
CA LEU A 64 4.61 -0.03 -15.73
C LEU A 64 4.13 -1.03 -14.67
N ALA A 65 3.98 -2.31 -15.00
CA ALA A 65 3.57 -3.34 -14.05
C ALA A 65 4.60 -3.53 -12.92
N LEU A 66 5.90 -3.51 -13.23
CA LEU A 66 6.98 -3.55 -12.24
C LEU A 66 6.97 -2.32 -11.33
N THR A 67 6.72 -1.14 -11.90
CA THR A 67 6.59 0.12 -11.15
C THR A 67 5.43 0.06 -10.16
N ALA A 68 4.24 -0.37 -10.62
CA ALA A 68 3.07 -0.57 -9.75
C ALA A 68 3.35 -1.57 -8.64
N SER A 69 4.01 -2.70 -8.95
CA SER A 69 4.39 -3.71 -7.95
C SER A 69 5.31 -3.14 -6.86
N ARG A 70 6.34 -2.37 -7.26
CA ARG A 70 7.25 -1.72 -6.31
C ARG A 70 6.52 -0.71 -5.42
N LEU A 71 5.62 0.09 -5.99
CA LEU A 71 4.82 1.05 -5.23
C LEU A 71 3.92 0.37 -4.21
N ASN A 72 3.23 -0.70 -4.60
CA ASN A 72 2.39 -1.46 -3.69
C ASN A 72 3.18 -2.09 -2.52
N GLU A 73 4.38 -2.59 -2.79
CA GLU A 73 5.28 -3.11 -1.76
C GLU A 73 5.69 -2.02 -0.76
N VAL A 74 5.98 -0.80 -1.24
CA VAL A 74 6.24 0.34 -0.34
C VAL A 74 5.01 0.65 0.50
N ASN A 75 3.81 0.73 -0.09
CA ASN A 75 2.58 1.02 0.67
C ASN A 75 2.28 -0.05 1.72
N ARG A 76 2.53 -1.33 1.41
CA ARG A 76 2.45 -2.43 2.38
C ARG A 76 3.38 -2.24 3.57
N ARG A 77 4.64 -1.87 3.31
CA ARG A 77 5.62 -1.62 4.38
C ARG A 77 5.19 -0.47 5.28
N VAL A 78 4.68 0.62 4.70
CA VAL A 78 4.17 1.76 5.47
C VAL A 78 2.98 1.34 6.34
N ARG A 79 1.96 0.68 5.77
CA ARG A 79 0.80 0.15 6.53
C ARG A 79 1.23 -0.74 7.69
N ASN A 80 2.16 -1.66 7.44
CA ASN A 80 2.64 -2.59 8.46
C ASN A 80 3.42 -1.88 9.57
N LEU A 81 4.25 -0.89 9.23
CA LEU A 81 4.97 -0.10 10.21
C LEU A 81 4.02 0.69 11.12
N LEU A 82 2.98 1.31 10.53
CA LEU A 82 1.94 2.02 11.29
C LEU A 82 1.22 1.06 12.26
N ALA A 83 0.82 -0.11 11.78
CA ALA A 83 0.17 -1.12 12.61
C ALA A 83 1.07 -1.60 13.76
N ALA A 84 2.35 -1.90 13.49
CA ALA A 84 3.31 -2.31 14.52
C ALA A 84 3.53 -1.22 15.58
N ASN A 85 3.62 0.04 15.16
CA ASN A 85 3.78 1.17 16.08
C ASN A 85 2.56 1.33 17.01
N VAL A 86 1.35 1.17 16.47
CA VAL A 86 0.12 1.24 17.28
C VAL A 86 0.04 0.05 18.25
N ALA A 87 0.33 -1.17 17.78
CA ALA A 87 0.32 -2.37 18.62
C ALA A 87 1.29 -2.25 19.81
N ALA A 88 2.55 -1.85 19.54
CA ALA A 88 3.56 -1.68 20.58
C ALA A 88 3.16 -0.66 21.66
N ARG A 89 2.48 0.43 21.27
CA ARG A 89 1.98 1.45 22.21
C ARG A 89 0.83 0.93 23.07
N ILE A 90 -0.07 0.13 22.49
CA ILE A 90 -1.17 -0.50 23.23
C ILE A 90 -0.62 -1.53 24.22
N GLU A 91 0.33 -2.37 23.80
CA GLU A 91 1.01 -3.34 24.67
C GLU A 91 1.69 -2.66 25.86
N ALA A 92 2.36 -1.51 25.64
CA ALA A 92 2.97 -0.72 26.70
C ALA A 92 1.99 -0.22 27.77
N LEU A 93 0.71 0.00 27.44
CA LEU A 93 -0.32 0.36 28.42
C LEU A 93 -0.73 -0.81 29.31
N GLY A 94 -0.61 -2.04 28.80
CA GLY A 94 -0.98 -3.27 29.50
C GLY A 94 0.10 -3.84 30.42
N ASP A 95 1.35 -3.38 30.32
CA ASP A 95 2.47 -3.86 31.12
C ASP A 95 2.79 -2.91 32.31
N PRO A 96 2.30 -3.20 33.53
CA PRO A 96 2.61 -2.40 34.72
C PRO A 96 4.09 -2.42 35.12
N ASN A 97 4.92 -3.31 34.57
CA ASN A 97 6.37 -3.34 34.84
C ASN A 97 7.17 -2.42 33.90
N GLN A 98 6.61 -1.99 32.76
CA GLN A 98 7.33 -1.11 31.83
C GLN A 98 7.43 0.34 32.35
N VAL A 99 6.40 0.84 33.04
CA VAL A 99 6.38 2.19 33.65
C VAL A 99 7.40 2.33 34.79
N ARG A 100 7.79 1.22 35.45
CA ARG A 100 8.80 1.26 36.53
C ARG A 100 10.24 1.34 36.01
N CYS A 101 10.52 0.90 34.79
CA CYS A 101 11.89 0.85 34.29
C CYS A 101 12.44 2.22 33.81
N THR A 102 11.59 3.23 33.61
CA THR A 102 12.03 4.58 33.21
C THR A 102 12.36 5.50 34.39
N TYR A 103 11.94 5.17 35.61
CA TYR A 103 12.24 5.96 36.83
C TYR A 103 13.30 5.32 37.75
N GLY A 104 13.66 4.05 37.56
CA GLY A 104 14.62 3.33 38.42
C GLY A 104 16.10 3.45 38.04
N ARG A 105 16.43 4.11 36.92
CA ARG A 105 17.81 4.17 36.38
C ARG A 105 18.41 5.57 36.48
N ALA A 106 18.33 6.17 37.67
CA ALA A 106 18.97 7.47 37.96
C ALA A 106 19.69 7.51 39.33
N ILE A 107 19.88 6.37 40.00
CA ILE A 107 20.65 6.29 41.25
C ILE A 107 21.22 4.87 41.38
N GLY A 108 22.54 4.79 41.22
CA GLY A 108 23.35 3.58 41.25
C GLY A 108 24.69 3.84 40.60
#